data_AF-A0A965QEK8-F1
#
_entry.id   AF-A0A965QEK8-F1
#
_cell.length_a   1.000
_cell.length_b   1.000
_cell.length_c   1.000
_cell.angle_alpha   90.00
_cell.angle_beta   90.00
_cell.angle_gamma   90.00
#
_symmetry.space_group_name_H-M   'P 1'
#
loop_
_entity.id
_entity.type
_entity.pdbx_description
1 polymer ?
#
loop_
_entity_poly.entity_id
_entity_poly.type
_entity_poly.pdbx_seq_one_letter_code
_entity_poly.pdbx_strand_id
1 'polypeptide(L)'
;MIYGESGTTNSIVLFQFEEDENGDGIFTAASEDMYAKEIKVDWAGWKLISVKYSDIVSLVNGVPATPNGNGTHDSNKIKTINMLHLANPNSGFAKSKLDYIIFTENGPLVP
;
A
#
# COMPACT_ATOMS: atom_id res chain seq x y z
N MET A 1 1.80 -9.52 -6.92
CA MET A 1 3.14 -9.65 -7.55
C MET A 1 3.61 -8.29 -8.05
N ILE A 2 4.90 -7.99 -7.92
CA ILE A 2 5.49 -6.73 -8.43
C ILE A 2 6.69 -7.06 -9.31
N TYR A 3 6.71 -6.53 -10.54
CA TYR A 3 7.83 -6.64 -11.46
C TYR A 3 8.74 -5.43 -11.36
N GLY A 4 10.02 -5.65 -11.10
CA GLY A 4 11.06 -4.64 -11.17
C GLY A 4 11.80 -4.65 -12.52
N GLU A 5 11.99 -3.47 -13.10
CA GLU A 5 12.70 -3.30 -14.37
C GLU A 5 14.22 -3.22 -14.14
N SER A 6 14.98 -4.01 -14.90
CA SER A 6 16.43 -4.02 -14.80
C SER A 6 17.02 -2.64 -15.14
N GLY A 7 18.03 -2.21 -14.37
CA GLY A 7 18.65 -0.90 -14.54
C GLY A 7 17.82 0.27 -14.00
N THR A 8 16.70 0.01 -13.30
CA THR A 8 15.94 1.03 -12.58
C THR A 8 15.90 0.71 -11.09
N THR A 9 16.17 1.69 -10.23
CA THR A 9 16.15 1.53 -8.76
C THR A 9 15.32 2.58 -8.04
N ASN A 10 14.60 3.42 -8.80
CA ASN A 10 13.86 4.57 -8.30
C ASN A 10 12.35 4.34 -8.22
N SER A 11 11.90 3.15 -8.63
CA SER A 11 10.49 2.79 -8.63
C SER A 11 10.01 2.55 -7.20
N ILE A 12 8.94 3.24 -6.82
CA ILE A 12 8.24 3.02 -5.56
C ILE A 12 6.78 2.71 -5.88
N VAL A 13 6.26 1.66 -5.26
CA VAL A 13 4.84 1.34 -5.28
C VAL A 13 4.30 1.60 -3.88
N LEU A 14 3.25 2.42 -3.78
CA LEU A 14 2.55 2.71 -2.53
C LEU A 14 1.14 2.14 -2.60
N PHE A 15 0.82 1.27 -1.65
CA PHE A 15 -0.55 0.82 -1.40
C PHE A 15 -1.12 1.64 -0.25
N GLN A 16 -2.35 2.15 -0.40
CA GLN A 16 -3.09 2.79 0.69
C GLN A 16 -4.43 2.10 0.87
N PHE A 17 -4.81 1.88 2.11
CA PHE A 17 -6.07 1.26 2.53
C PHE A 17 -6.84 2.31 3.30
N GLU A 18 -7.86 2.87 2.68
CA GLU A 18 -8.74 3.87 3.29
C GLU A 18 -9.92 3.17 3.94
N GLU A 19 -10.10 3.39 5.23
CA GLU A 19 -11.25 2.89 5.98
C GLU A 19 -12.36 3.93 6.06
N ASP A 20 -13.60 3.47 5.97
CA ASP A 20 -14.83 4.24 6.20
C ASP A 20 -15.43 3.84 7.55
N GLU A 21 -14.93 4.49 8.59
CA GLU A 21 -15.20 4.14 9.98
C GLU A 21 -16.63 4.45 10.38
N ASN A 22 -17.12 5.62 9.95
CA ASN A 22 -18.46 6.07 10.28
C ASN A 22 -19.54 5.39 9.41
N GLY A 23 -19.16 4.74 8.31
CA GLY A 23 -20.02 4.00 7.40
C GLY A 23 -20.86 4.90 6.47
N ASP A 24 -20.43 6.13 6.22
CA ASP A 24 -21.17 7.10 5.40
C ASP A 24 -20.87 6.96 3.89
N GLY A 25 -19.95 6.06 3.53
CA GLY A 25 -19.56 5.82 2.15
C GLY A 25 -18.58 6.86 1.61
N ILE A 26 -17.92 7.66 2.45
CA ILE A 26 -16.93 8.70 2.12
C ILE A 26 -15.68 8.47 2.98
N PHE A 27 -14.49 8.58 2.37
CA PHE A 27 -13.26 8.62 3.17
C PHE A 27 -12.96 10.07 3.57
N THR A 28 -12.81 10.32 4.87
CA THR A 28 -12.49 11.62 5.46
C THR A 28 -11.12 11.57 6.12
N ALA A 29 -10.10 11.99 5.37
CA ALA A 29 -8.70 11.92 5.79
C ALA A 29 -8.37 12.55 7.16
N ALA A 30 -9.18 13.50 7.65
CA ALA A 30 -8.95 14.17 8.93
C ALA A 30 -9.45 13.36 10.15
N SER A 31 -10.29 12.35 9.94
CA SER A 31 -10.99 11.66 11.03
C SER A 31 -11.09 10.14 10.84
N GLU A 32 -10.56 9.60 9.76
CA GLU A 32 -10.62 8.17 9.46
C GLU A 32 -9.23 7.61 9.15
N ASP A 33 -9.06 6.33 9.46
CA ASP A 33 -7.80 5.64 9.31
C ASP A 33 -7.43 5.41 7.84
N MET A 34 -6.15 5.64 7.56
CA MET A 34 -5.51 5.20 6.35
C MET A 34 -4.21 4.52 6.70
N TYR A 35 -4.09 3.25 6.31
CA TYR A 35 -2.87 2.48 6.42
C TYR A 35 -2.16 2.43 5.09
N ALA A 36 -0.84 2.49 5.08
CA ALA A 36 -0.09 2.57 3.84
C ALA A 36 1.18 1.71 3.87
N LYS A 37 1.43 1.01 2.77
CA LYS A 37 2.64 0.22 2.56
C LYS A 37 3.40 0.73 1.36
N GLU A 38 4.51 1.40 1.64
CA GLU A 38 5.50 1.76 0.62
C GLU A 38 6.43 0.57 0.35
N ILE A 39 6.69 0.32 -0.94
CA ILE A 39 7.58 -0.73 -1.43
C ILE A 39 8.53 -0.10 -2.44
N LYS A 40 9.80 0.03 -2.05
CA LYS A 40 10.88 0.34 -3.00
C LYS A 40 11.15 -0.90 -3.85
N VAL A 41 11.14 -0.72 -5.17
CA VAL A 41 11.40 -1.78 -6.14
C VAL A 41 12.84 -1.66 -6.63
N ASP A 42 13.75 -2.35 -5.96
CA ASP A 42 15.20 -2.35 -6.20
C ASP A 42 15.74 -3.69 -6.72
N TRP A 43 14.85 -4.51 -7.29
CA TRP A 43 15.17 -5.80 -7.91
C TRP A 43 14.79 -5.82 -9.39
N ALA A 44 15.26 -6.84 -10.10
CA ALA A 44 14.82 -7.15 -11.46
C ALA A 44 13.92 -8.39 -11.47
N GLY A 45 12.88 -8.40 -12.31
CA GLY A 45 11.96 -9.52 -12.44
C GLY A 45 10.80 -9.49 -11.46
N TRP A 46 10.03 -10.57 -11.44
CA TRP A 46 8.85 -10.72 -10.58
C TRP A 46 9.24 -11.09 -9.14
N LYS A 47 8.60 -10.43 -8.18
CA LYS A 47 8.69 -10.76 -6.75
C LYS A 47 7.30 -10.81 -6.13
N LEU A 48 7.05 -11.86 -5.34
CA LEU A 48 5.89 -11.92 -4.47
C LEU A 48 6.14 -11.03 -3.26
N ILE A 49 5.19 -10.13 -3.00
CA ILE A 49 5.14 -9.36 -1.76
C ILE A 49 3.87 -9.80 -1.03
N SER A 50 4.05 -10.29 0.19
CA SER A 50 2.96 -10.65 1.10
C SER A 50 3.14 -9.86 2.39
N VAL A 51 2.08 -9.19 2.81
CA VAL A 51 2.08 -8.31 3.99
C VAL A 51 0.80 -8.61 4.75
N LYS A 52 0.92 -8.84 6.06
CA LYS A 52 -0.24 -8.98 6.93
C LYS A 52 -0.85 -7.60 7.14
N TYR A 53 -2.15 -7.48 6.92
CA TYR A 53 -2.85 -6.20 6.98
C TYR A 53 -2.67 -5.46 8.32
N SER A 54 -2.75 -6.17 9.44
CA SER A 54 -2.56 -5.60 10.79
C SER A 54 -1.14 -5.13 11.11
N ASP A 55 -0.15 -5.43 10.25
CA ASP A 55 1.22 -4.94 10.43
C ASP A 55 1.46 -3.64 9.62
N ILE A 56 0.48 -3.16 8.85
CA ILE A 56 0.59 -1.96 8.03
C ILE A 56 0.32 -0.72 8.88
N VAL A 57 1.22 0.25 8.84
CA VAL A 57 1.11 1.50 9.61
C VAL A 57 0.50 2.63 8.79
N SER A 58 0.02 3.68 9.45
CA SER A 58 -0.28 4.95 8.78
C SER A 58 1.02 5.68 8.44
N LEU A 59 1.04 6.37 7.30
CA LEU A 59 2.19 7.13 6.83
C LEU A 59 1.82 8.58 6.54
N VAL A 60 2.67 9.51 6.96
CA VAL A 60 2.65 10.91 6.51
C VAL A 60 3.98 11.18 5.83
N ASN A 61 3.95 11.48 4.53
CA ASN A 61 5.15 11.68 3.70
C ASN A 61 6.17 10.51 3.80
N GLY A 62 5.67 9.27 3.81
CA GLY A 62 6.50 8.06 3.88
C GLY A 62 7.03 7.71 5.28
N VAL A 63 6.69 8.48 6.31
CA VAL A 63 7.11 8.26 7.69
C VAL A 63 5.95 7.72 8.52
N PRO A 64 6.16 6.70 9.39
CA PRO A 64 5.13 6.22 10.31
C PRO A 64 4.50 7.34 11.14
N ALA A 65 3.17 7.32 11.24
CA ALA A 65 2.38 8.28 11.98
C ALA A 65 1.24 7.58 12.74
N THR A 66 0.63 8.29 13.67
CA THR A 66 -0.61 7.85 14.31
C THR A 66 -1.75 7.89 13.29
N PRO A 67 -2.63 6.88 13.25
CA PRO A 67 -3.87 6.91 12.46
C PRO A 67 -4.79 8.05 12.90
N ASN A 68 -5.62 8.58 12.00
CA ASN A 68 -6.47 9.75 12.28
C ASN A 68 -7.84 9.37 12.88
N GLY A 69 -8.30 8.15 12.65
CA GLY A 69 -9.53 7.60 13.18
C GLY A 69 -9.29 6.87 14.49
N ASN A 70 -9.74 5.62 14.57
CA ASN A 70 -9.76 4.87 15.83
C ASN A 70 -8.52 3.99 16.08
N GLY A 71 -7.63 3.86 15.09
CA GLY A 71 -6.39 3.09 15.16
C GLY A 71 -6.56 1.57 15.15
N THR A 72 -7.73 1.07 14.76
CA THR A 72 -8.04 -0.36 14.69
C THR A 72 -8.17 -0.80 13.24
N HIS A 73 -7.28 -1.68 12.78
CA HIS A 73 -7.42 -2.35 11.49
C HIS A 73 -8.70 -3.18 11.43
N ASP A 74 -9.67 -2.75 10.62
CA ASP A 74 -10.91 -3.47 10.34
C ASP A 74 -11.07 -3.66 8.83
N SER A 75 -10.77 -4.86 8.34
CA SER A 75 -10.84 -5.16 6.92
C SER A 75 -12.25 -4.99 6.33
N ASN A 76 -13.32 -5.03 7.14
CA ASN A 76 -14.68 -4.77 6.67
C ASN A 76 -14.96 -3.29 6.42
N LYS A 77 -14.11 -2.41 6.97
CA LYS A 77 -14.20 -0.96 6.83
C LYS A 77 -13.35 -0.44 5.68
N ILE A 78 -12.48 -1.27 5.10
CA ILE A 78 -11.72 -0.90 3.89
C ILE A 78 -12.71 -0.59 2.77
N LYS A 79 -12.73 0.67 2.37
CA LYS A 79 -13.58 1.16 1.29
C LYS A 79 -12.80 1.24 -0.03
N THR A 80 -11.58 1.77 0.05
CA THR A 80 -10.74 2.00 -1.13
C THR A 80 -9.35 1.42 -0.91
N ILE A 81 -8.82 0.77 -1.93
CA ILE A 81 -7.40 0.42 -1.99
C ILE A 81 -6.78 1.20 -3.15
N ASN A 82 -5.96 2.20 -2.82
CA ASN A 82 -5.21 2.97 -3.81
C ASN A 82 -3.88 2.29 -4.11
N MET A 83 -3.49 2.30 -5.38
CA MET A 83 -2.23 1.72 -5.86
C MET A 83 -1.47 2.78 -6.66
N LEU A 84 -0.51 3.41 -6.02
CA LEU A 84 0.20 4.56 -6.55
C LEU A 84 1.59 4.13 -7.03
N HIS A 85 1.92 4.46 -8.27
CA HIS A 85 3.28 4.38 -8.79
C HIS A 85 3.96 5.72 -8.56
N LEU A 86 4.88 5.76 -7.62
CA LEU A 86 5.60 6.97 -7.24
C LEU A 86 6.94 7.03 -7.98
N ALA A 87 7.32 8.25 -8.36
CA ALA A 87 8.58 8.54 -9.03
C ALA A 87 9.22 9.77 -8.38
N ASN A 88 10.54 9.71 -8.15
CA ASN A 88 11.30 10.89 -7.77
C ASN A 88 11.96 11.50 -9.03
N PRO A 89 11.49 12.69 -9.49
CA PRO A 89 11.98 13.30 -10.73
C PRO A 89 13.48 13.62 -10.71
N ASN A 90 14.07 13.79 -9.52
CA ASN A 90 15.51 14.06 -9.38
C ASN A 90 16.38 12.81 -9.58
N SER A 91 15.79 11.61 -9.50
CA SER A 91 16.53 10.35 -9.56
C SER A 91 16.42 9.65 -10.92
N GLY A 92 15.47 10.06 -11.76
CA GLY A 92 15.22 9.49 -13.09
C GLY A 92 13.91 8.72 -13.18
N PHE A 93 13.78 7.86 -14.19
CA PHE A 93 12.54 7.15 -14.47
C PHE A 93 12.21 6.10 -13.40
N ALA A 94 10.92 5.99 -13.09
CA ALA A 94 10.33 4.89 -12.34
C ALA A 94 9.50 4.04 -13.30
N LYS A 95 9.65 2.72 -13.18
CA LYS A 95 8.89 1.72 -13.92
C LYS A 95 8.74 0.45 -13.09
N SER A 96 7.50 0.01 -12.95
CA SER A 96 7.15 -1.28 -12.35
C SER A 96 5.86 -1.79 -13.00
N LYS A 97 5.54 -3.07 -12.77
CA LYS A 97 4.25 -3.64 -13.14
C LYS A 97 3.66 -4.36 -11.93
N LEU A 98 2.34 -4.35 -11.84
CA LEU A 98 1.58 -5.07 -10.83
C LEU A 98 0.76 -6.16 -11.51
N ASP A 99 0.70 -7.33 -10.89
CA ASP A 99 -0.16 -8.42 -11.30
C ASP A 99 -0.52 -9.26 -10.07
N TYR A 100 -1.58 -10.07 -10.17
CA TYR A 100 -1.97 -11.04 -9.15
C TYR A 100 -2.10 -10.40 -7.75
N ILE A 101 -2.97 -9.40 -7.68
CA ILE A 101 -3.28 -8.64 -6.45
C ILE A 101 -4.43 -9.34 -5.76
N ILE A 102 -4.17 -9.84 -4.56
CA ILE A 102 -5.09 -10.68 -3.80
C ILE A 102 -5.08 -10.20 -2.35
N PHE A 103 -6.26 -10.11 -1.76
CA PHE A 103 -6.46 -9.93 -0.33
C PHE A 103 -6.95 -11.27 0.23
N THR A 104 -6.26 -11.81 1.23
CA THR A 104 -6.59 -13.12 1.82
C THR A 104 -7.01 -12.96 3.27
N GLU A 105 -7.92 -13.82 3.72
CA GLU A 105 -8.33 -13.90 5.12
C GLU A 105 -7.70 -15.12 5.80
N ASN A 106 -7.40 -15.00 7.10
CA ASN A 106 -6.90 -16.07 7.99
C ASN A 106 -5.50 -16.64 7.67
N GLY A 107 -4.97 -16.46 6.46
CA GLY A 107 -3.63 -16.90 6.08
C GLY A 107 -3.12 -16.26 4.79
N PRO A 108 -1.82 -16.38 4.48
CA PRO A 108 -1.29 -15.98 3.18
C PRO A 108 -1.82 -16.89 2.07
N LEU A 109 -1.75 -16.41 0.83
CA LEU A 109 -1.98 -17.26 -0.33
C LEU A 109 -1.01 -18.45 -0.31
N VAL A 110 -1.55 -19.66 -0.41
CA VAL A 110 -0.78 -20.89 -0.68
C VAL A 110 -0.97 -21.20 -2.17
N PRO A 111 0.07 -21.01 -3.01
CA PRO A 111 -0.01 -21.25 -4.46
C PRO A 111 -0.24 -22.71 -4.83
#